data_AF-A0A485ARZ8-F1
#
_entry.id   AF-A0A485ARZ8-F1
#
_cell.length_a   1.000
_cell.length_b   1.000
_cell.length_c   1.000
_cell.angle_alpha   90.00
_cell.angle_beta   90.00
_cell.angle_gamma   90.00
#
_symmetry.space_group_name_H-M   'P 1'
#
loop_
_entity.id
_entity.type
_entity.pdbx_description
1 polymer ?
#
loop_
_entity_poly.entity_id
_entity_poly.type
_entity_poly.pdbx_seq_one_letter_code
_entity_poly.pdbx_strand_id
1 'polypeptide(L)'
;MAMKLYTLDETCLENARAGLKQPFSPLQLALSKLVSEADILRREAPESVVHKKLRPASGDAHDYYSLGTYWWPNPRRPNGLPYIRRDGHINPQCENNDTDTSRIIRMCERCLTLGLAWYFTGQRQYAQAAAAQIRCWFLRCLTRE
;
A
#
# COMPACT_ATOMS: atom_id res chain seq x y z
N MET A 1 15.23 -12.95 -20.35
CA MET A 1 14.27 -11.86 -20.58
C MET A 1 14.37 -10.95 -19.37
N ALA A 2 15.03 -9.80 -19.49
CA ALA A 2 15.20 -8.86 -18.37
C ALA A 2 13.83 -8.27 -18.01
N MET A 3 13.49 -8.29 -16.73
CA MET A 3 12.19 -7.82 -16.24
C MET A 3 12.28 -6.31 -16.10
N LYS A 4 11.80 -5.57 -17.11
CA LYS A 4 11.73 -4.10 -17.07
C LYS A 4 10.80 -3.67 -15.91
N LEU A 5 11.39 -3.27 -14.77
CA LEU A 5 10.65 -2.54 -13.75
C LEU A 5 10.44 -1.11 -14.26
N TYR A 6 9.17 -0.70 -14.41
CA TYR A 6 8.83 0.60 -14.99
C TYR A 6 8.97 1.78 -14.00
N THR A 7 9.15 1.50 -12.71
CA THR A 7 9.25 2.53 -11.65
C THR A 7 10.58 2.53 -10.90
N LEU A 8 11.30 1.40 -10.85
CA LEU A 8 12.64 1.29 -10.24
C LEU A 8 13.66 0.94 -11.32
N ASP A 9 14.77 1.67 -11.36
CA ASP A 9 15.85 1.41 -12.30
C ASP A 9 16.55 0.07 -11.97
N GLU A 10 16.54 -0.86 -12.93
CA GLU A 10 17.11 -2.20 -12.79
C GLU A 10 18.62 -2.13 -12.49
N THR A 11 19.35 -1.26 -13.18
CA THR A 11 20.79 -1.07 -13.00
C THR A 11 21.11 -0.58 -11.59
N CYS A 12 20.34 0.37 -11.07
CA CYS A 12 20.46 0.85 -9.69
C CYS A 12 20.24 -0.29 -8.68
N LEU A 13 19.23 -1.15 -8.89
CA LEU A 13 18.95 -2.28 -8.00
C LEU A 13 20.06 -3.34 -8.03
N GLU A 14 20.59 -3.65 -9.21
CA GLU A 14 21.72 -4.57 -9.39
C GLU A 14 22.99 -4.03 -8.74
N ASN A 15 23.31 -2.75 -8.97
CA ASN A 15 24.45 -2.07 -8.35
C ASN A 15 24.33 -2.02 -6.83
N ALA A 16 23.14 -1.73 -6.29
CA ALA A 16 22.90 -1.75 -4.85
C ALA A 16 23.13 -3.15 -4.27
N ARG A 17 22.64 -4.19 -4.95
CA ARG A 17 22.83 -5.58 -4.52
C ARG A 17 24.29 -6.02 -4.58
N ALA A 18 25.02 -5.61 -5.62
CA ALA A 18 26.46 -5.86 -5.73
C ALA A 18 27.25 -5.11 -4.64
N GLY A 19 26.91 -3.84 -4.39
CA GLY A 19 27.53 -3.02 -3.36
C GLY A 19 27.31 -3.56 -1.94
N LEU A 20 26.19 -4.22 -1.66
CA LEU A 20 25.90 -4.87 -0.38
C LEU A 20 26.77 -6.12 -0.11
N LYS A 21 27.42 -6.71 -1.13
CA LYS A 21 28.34 -7.84 -0.94
C LYS A 21 29.71 -7.41 -0.42
N GLN A 22 30.04 -6.11 -0.55
CA GLN A 22 31.33 -5.58 -0.12
C GLN A 22 31.36 -5.40 1.41
N PRO A 23 32.49 -5.69 2.06
CA PRO A 23 32.68 -5.34 3.48
C PRO A 23 32.44 -3.84 3.70
N PHE A 24 31.78 -3.48 4.80
CA PHE A 24 31.50 -2.09 5.18
C PHE A 24 30.71 -1.26 4.15
N SER A 25 29.85 -1.91 3.37
CA SER A 25 28.97 -1.21 2.43
C SER A 25 28.15 -0.10 3.12
N PRO A 26 28.14 1.13 2.58
CA PRO A 26 27.32 2.21 3.15
C PRO A 26 25.82 1.91 3.06
N LEU A 27 25.43 0.95 2.21
CA LEU A 27 24.04 0.51 2.04
C LEU A 27 23.55 -0.41 3.16
N GLN A 28 24.44 -0.88 4.05
CA GLN A 28 24.08 -1.81 5.11
C GLN A 28 23.01 -1.22 6.05
N LEU A 29 23.08 0.08 6.34
CA LEU A 29 22.08 0.76 7.18
C LEU A 29 20.69 0.78 6.51
N ALA A 30 20.64 1.07 5.21
CA ALA A 30 19.39 1.07 4.45
C ALA A 30 18.80 -0.35 4.35
N LEU A 31 19.64 -1.37 4.15
CA LEU A 31 19.20 -2.77 4.17
C LEU A 31 18.62 -3.16 5.53
N SER A 32 19.28 -2.79 6.63
CA SER A 32 18.78 -3.07 7.99
C SER A 32 17.43 -2.40 8.25
N LYS A 33 17.24 -1.16 7.79
CA LYS A 33 15.94 -0.47 7.88
C LYS A 33 14.84 -1.18 7.08
N LEU A 34 15.13 -1.53 5.82
CA LEU A 34 14.21 -2.29 4.96
C LEU A 34 13.81 -3.62 5.60
N VAL A 35 14.77 -4.36 6.14
CA VAL A 35 14.52 -5.64 6.81
C VAL A 35 13.64 -5.47 8.04
N SER A 36 13.93 -4.46 8.88
CA SER A 36 13.11 -4.15 10.07
C SER A 36 11.65 -3.85 9.70
N GLU A 37 11.43 -2.99 8.69
CA GLU A 37 10.09 -2.66 8.20
C GLU A 37 9.38 -3.89 7.62
N ALA A 38 10.09 -4.71 6.84
CA ALA A 38 9.55 -5.95 6.28
C ALA A 38 9.21 -7.00 7.35
N ASP A 39 9.99 -7.07 8.44
CA ASP A 39 9.76 -7.96 9.57
C ASP A 39 8.50 -7.59 10.37
N ILE A 40 8.22 -6.29 10.49
CA ILE A 40 6.96 -5.78 11.07
C ILE A 40 5.81 -6.12 10.14
N LEU A 41 5.89 -5.68 8.88
CA LEU A 41 4.82 -5.85 7.90
C LEU A 41 4.43 -7.31 7.73
N ARG A 42 5.36 -8.26 7.59
CA ARG A 42 5.02 -9.67 7.36
C ARG A 42 4.18 -10.31 8.48
N ARG A 43 4.15 -9.71 9.67
CA ARG A 43 3.37 -10.19 10.83
C ARG A 43 1.99 -9.57 10.92
N GLU A 44 1.77 -8.43 10.27
CA GLU A 44 0.47 -7.77 10.22
C GLU A 44 -0.49 -8.50 9.26
N ALA A 45 -1.79 -8.38 9.53
CA ALA A 45 -2.82 -8.92 8.67
C ALA A 45 -2.82 -8.21 7.30
N PRO A 46 -3.14 -8.92 6.21
CA PRO A 46 -3.28 -8.29 4.90
C PRO A 46 -4.39 -7.24 4.85
N GLU A 47 -4.16 -6.18 4.07
CA GLU A 47 -5.17 -5.19 3.73
C GLU A 47 -6.20 -5.75 2.74
N SER A 48 -7.42 -5.23 2.78
CA SER A 48 -8.52 -5.55 1.85
C SER A 48 -9.56 -4.44 1.83
N VAL A 49 -10.20 -4.23 0.68
CA VAL A 49 -11.35 -3.36 0.49
C VAL A 49 -12.51 -3.70 1.43
N VAL A 50 -12.68 -4.94 1.88
CA VAL A 50 -13.82 -5.29 2.76
C VAL A 50 -13.65 -4.79 4.20
N HIS A 51 -12.45 -4.32 4.56
CA HIS A 51 -12.15 -3.81 5.91
C HIS A 51 -12.55 -2.35 6.11
N LYS A 52 -13.08 -1.66 5.09
CA LYS A 52 -13.62 -0.30 5.23
C LYS A 52 -14.86 -0.25 6.12
N LYS A 53 -15.03 0.88 6.83
CA LYS A 53 -16.17 1.08 7.73
C LYS A 53 -17.42 1.51 6.98
N LEU A 54 -17.26 2.40 6.00
CA LEU A 54 -18.36 2.89 5.19
C LEU A 54 -18.65 1.93 4.04
N ARG A 55 -19.81 2.09 3.42
CA ARG A 55 -20.21 1.34 2.23
C ARG A 55 -20.36 2.28 1.04
N PRO A 56 -19.96 1.83 -0.16
CA PRO A 56 -20.25 2.55 -1.40
C PRO A 56 -21.76 2.55 -1.68
N ALA A 57 -22.17 3.32 -2.69
CA ALA A 57 -23.57 3.44 -3.08
C ALA A 57 -24.21 2.11 -3.52
N SER A 58 -23.41 1.14 -3.99
CA SER A 58 -23.85 -0.22 -4.31
C SER A 58 -24.22 -1.06 -3.08
N GLY A 59 -23.73 -0.68 -1.90
CA GLY A 59 -23.84 -1.47 -0.67
C GLY A 59 -22.86 -2.65 -0.58
N ASP A 60 -22.16 -2.99 -1.67
CA ASP A 60 -21.19 -4.08 -1.69
C ASP A 60 -19.88 -3.66 -0.99
N ALA A 61 -19.37 -4.51 -0.10
CA ALA A 61 -18.10 -4.26 0.58
C ALA A 61 -16.88 -4.54 -0.32
N HIS A 62 -17.07 -5.31 -1.39
CA HIS A 62 -16.02 -5.62 -2.37
C HIS A 62 -15.72 -4.44 -3.29
N ASP A 63 -16.71 -3.59 -3.57
CA ASP A 63 -16.50 -2.39 -4.39
C ASP A 63 -15.53 -1.41 -3.71
N TYR A 64 -14.49 -0.99 -4.44
CA TYR A 64 -13.57 0.05 -3.99
C TYR A 64 -14.31 1.37 -3.77
N TYR A 65 -14.07 2.00 -2.62
CA TYR A 65 -14.70 3.25 -2.24
C TYR A 65 -13.69 4.27 -1.74
N SER A 66 -13.63 5.44 -2.35
CA SER A 66 -12.83 6.58 -1.87
C SER A 66 -13.64 7.87 -1.81
N LEU A 67 -13.20 8.80 -0.97
CA LEU A 67 -13.73 10.15 -0.92
C LEU A 67 -12.82 11.08 -1.73
N GLY A 68 -13.41 11.90 -2.60
CA GLY A 68 -12.63 12.87 -3.36
C GLY A 68 -11.97 13.91 -2.45
N THR A 69 -10.67 14.15 -2.65
CA THR A 69 -9.78 14.94 -1.78
C THR A 69 -10.30 16.33 -1.45
N TYR A 70 -10.97 16.99 -2.40
CA TYR A 70 -11.44 18.38 -2.25
C TYR A 70 -12.93 18.50 -1.95
N TRP A 71 -13.62 17.40 -1.66
CA TRP A 71 -15.05 17.43 -1.35
C TRP A 71 -15.29 17.49 0.15
N TRP A 72 -15.99 18.54 0.58
CA TRP A 72 -16.28 18.83 1.99
C TRP A 72 -17.78 18.84 2.27
N PRO A 73 -18.22 18.49 3.49
CA PRO A 73 -19.60 18.70 3.91
C PRO A 73 -20.01 20.18 3.74
N ASN A 74 -21.22 20.40 3.23
CA ASN A 74 -21.77 21.72 3.04
C ASN A 74 -22.25 22.31 4.38
N PRO A 75 -21.60 23.36 4.93
CA PRO A 75 -21.98 23.91 6.23
C PRO A 75 -23.35 24.62 6.21
N ARG A 76 -23.92 24.90 5.03
CA ARG A 76 -25.24 25.54 4.86
C ARG A 76 -26.40 24.53 4.84
N ARG A 77 -26.14 23.26 5.16
CA ARG A 77 -27.11 22.17 5.12
C ARG A 77 -27.00 21.34 6.40
N PRO A 78 -28.10 21.06 7.11
CA PRO A 78 -28.06 20.33 8.39
C PRO A 78 -27.39 18.95 8.30
N ASN A 79 -27.52 18.28 7.15
CA ASN A 79 -26.93 16.97 6.88
C ASN A 79 -25.57 17.05 6.16
N GLY A 80 -25.05 18.25 5.88
CA GLY A 80 -23.80 18.44 5.16
C GLY A 80 -23.84 18.06 3.67
N LEU A 81 -25.01 17.74 3.11
CA LEU A 81 -25.16 17.26 1.73
C LEU A 81 -25.86 18.29 0.81
N PRO A 82 -25.59 18.28 -0.51
CA PRO A 82 -24.49 17.56 -1.15
C PRO A 82 -23.14 18.19 -0.73
N TYR A 83 -22.06 17.41 -0.81
CA TYR A 83 -20.72 17.93 -0.54
C TYR A 83 -20.41 19.06 -1.53
N ILE A 84 -19.51 19.95 -1.15
CA ILE A 84 -19.03 21.07 -1.97
C ILE A 84 -17.54 20.94 -2.23
N ARG A 85 -17.09 21.31 -3.43
CA ARG A 85 -15.67 21.31 -3.78
C ARG A 85 -14.98 22.53 -3.17
N ARG A 86 -13.86 22.31 -2.47
CA ARG A 86 -12.92 23.33 -1.98
C ARG A 86 -11.54 23.01 -2.53
N ASP A 87 -11.25 23.54 -3.72
CA ASP A 87 -10.01 23.22 -4.42
C ASP A 87 -8.78 23.63 -3.60
N GLY A 88 -7.76 22.77 -3.56
CA GLY A 88 -6.55 22.99 -2.76
C GLY A 88 -6.70 22.76 -1.25
N HIS A 89 -7.91 22.48 -0.75
CA HIS A 89 -8.16 22.15 0.66
C HIS A 89 -8.48 20.67 0.82
N ILE A 90 -7.54 19.90 1.35
CA ILE A 90 -7.67 18.45 1.56
C ILE A 90 -8.65 18.15 2.70
N ASN A 91 -9.72 17.42 2.42
CA ASN A 91 -10.62 16.90 3.46
C ASN A 91 -9.94 15.73 4.18
N PRO A 92 -9.62 15.82 5.49
CA PRO A 92 -8.95 14.73 6.21
C PRO A 92 -9.76 13.42 6.25
N GLN A 93 -11.06 13.47 5.96
CA GLN A 93 -11.89 12.26 5.82
C GLN A 93 -11.48 11.40 4.60
N CYS A 94 -10.80 11.95 3.59
CA CYS A 94 -10.36 11.14 2.44
C CYS A 94 -9.14 10.26 2.72
N GLU A 95 -8.43 10.50 3.83
CA GLU A 95 -7.20 9.80 4.22
C GLU A 95 -7.38 8.97 5.50
N ASN A 96 -8.58 8.94 6.07
CA ASN A 96 -8.86 8.12 7.24
C ASN A 96 -9.16 6.65 6.84
N ASN A 97 -9.39 5.79 7.84
CA ASN A 97 -9.70 4.37 7.63
C ASN A 97 -11.19 4.10 7.39
N ASP A 98 -12.01 5.09 7.05
CA ASP A 98 -13.43 4.87 6.78
C ASP A 98 -13.68 4.46 5.32
N THR A 99 -12.76 4.80 4.41
CA THR A 99 -12.76 4.46 2.99
C THR A 99 -11.46 3.73 2.57
N ASP A 100 -11.27 3.40 1.30
CA ASP A 100 -10.19 2.54 0.81
C ASP A 100 -8.90 3.27 0.40
N THR A 101 -8.90 4.62 0.31
CA THR A 101 -7.72 5.40 -0.13
C THR A 101 -6.45 5.02 0.62
N SER A 102 -6.48 5.06 1.95
CA SER A 102 -5.31 4.73 2.76
C SER A 102 -5.02 3.22 2.79
N ARG A 103 -6.02 2.37 2.53
CA ARG A 103 -5.85 0.91 2.47
C ARG A 103 -5.10 0.49 1.23
N ILE A 104 -5.46 1.02 0.06
CA ILE A 104 -4.77 0.67 -1.18
C ILE A 104 -3.33 1.17 -1.17
N ILE A 105 -3.06 2.34 -0.58
CA ILE A 105 -1.70 2.85 -0.37
C ILE A 105 -0.91 1.89 0.51
N ARG A 106 -1.41 1.52 1.69
CA ARG A 106 -0.73 0.56 2.58
C ARG A 106 -0.54 -0.81 1.94
N MET A 107 -1.51 -1.29 1.17
CA MET A 107 -1.41 -2.55 0.43
C MET A 107 -0.25 -2.52 -0.57
N CYS A 108 -0.17 -1.45 -1.37
CA CYS A 108 0.89 -1.25 -2.37
C CYS A 108 2.27 -1.11 -1.70
N GLU A 109 2.38 -0.25 -0.69
CA GLU A 109 3.62 -0.05 0.09
C GLU A 109 4.09 -1.36 0.71
N ARG A 110 3.18 -2.12 1.32
CA ARG A 110 3.48 -3.44 1.88
C ARG A 110 4.03 -4.40 0.83
N CYS A 111 3.40 -4.48 -0.34
CA CYS A 111 3.87 -5.33 -1.44
C CYS A 111 5.27 -4.91 -1.91
N LEU A 112 5.50 -3.61 -2.05
CA LEU A 112 6.79 -3.06 -2.46
C LEU A 112 7.89 -3.37 -1.45
N THR A 113 7.66 -3.07 -0.16
CA THR A 113 8.63 -3.29 0.92
C THR A 113 8.98 -4.76 1.07
N LEU A 114 7.98 -5.65 1.10
CA LEU A 114 8.21 -7.10 1.20
C LEU A 114 8.90 -7.66 -0.06
N GLY A 115 8.54 -7.16 -1.25
CA GLY A 115 9.18 -7.53 -2.51
C GLY A 115 10.65 -7.14 -2.55
N LEU A 116 10.98 -5.91 -2.16
CA LEU A 116 12.36 -5.43 -2.06
C LEU A 116 13.16 -6.19 -0.99
N ALA A 117 12.57 -6.46 0.17
CA ALA A 117 13.22 -7.25 1.21
C ALA A 117 13.55 -8.66 0.72
N TRP A 118 12.64 -9.32 0.02
CA TRP A 118 12.92 -10.60 -0.63
C TRP A 118 14.04 -10.46 -1.68
N TYR A 119 13.98 -9.44 -2.52
CA TYR A 119 15.00 -9.20 -3.55
C TYR A 119 16.40 -9.06 -2.92
N PHE A 120 16.60 -8.24 -1.90
CA PHE A 120 17.94 -8.02 -1.34
C PHE A 120 18.43 -9.13 -0.41
N THR A 121 17.53 -9.83 0.29
CA THR A 121 17.93 -10.83 1.30
C THR A 121 17.82 -12.28 0.83
N GLY A 122 17.02 -12.55 -0.21
CA GLY A 122 16.67 -13.90 -0.64
C GLY A 122 15.75 -14.66 0.32
N GLN A 123 15.32 -14.06 1.44
CA GLN A 123 14.51 -14.74 2.45
C GLN A 123 13.07 -14.93 1.98
N ARG A 124 12.68 -16.20 1.77
CA ARG A 124 11.39 -16.58 1.18
C ARG A 124 10.16 -16.10 1.97
N GLN A 125 10.30 -15.88 3.27
CA GLN A 125 9.21 -15.40 4.14
C GLN A 125 8.62 -14.07 3.68
N TYR A 126 9.43 -13.16 3.13
CA TYR A 126 8.95 -11.87 2.63
C TYR A 126 8.13 -12.04 1.35
N ALA A 127 8.59 -12.87 0.42
CA ALA A 127 7.84 -13.20 -0.80
C ALA A 127 6.49 -13.88 -0.49
N GLN A 128 6.45 -14.78 0.50
CA GLN A 128 5.22 -15.42 0.93
C GLN A 128 4.23 -14.41 1.51
N ALA A 129 4.70 -13.47 2.33
CA ALA A 129 3.85 -12.42 2.90
C ALA A 129 3.33 -11.45 1.82
N ALA A 130 4.17 -11.08 0.84
CA ALA A 130 3.74 -10.27 -0.31
C ALA A 130 2.67 -11.00 -1.14
N ALA A 131 2.90 -12.29 -1.44
CA ALA A 131 1.93 -13.10 -2.16
C ALA A 131 0.60 -13.26 -1.40
N ALA A 132 0.65 -13.37 -0.06
CA ALA A 132 -0.54 -13.41 0.78
C ALA A 132 -1.34 -12.09 0.70
N GLN A 133 -0.66 -10.93 0.69
CA GLN A 133 -1.29 -9.62 0.50
C GLN A 133 -1.99 -9.52 -0.86
N ILE A 134 -1.29 -9.87 -1.96
CA ILE A 134 -1.84 -9.82 -3.31
C ILE A 134 -3.06 -10.74 -3.44
N ARG A 135 -2.97 -11.97 -2.91
CA ARG A 135 -4.10 -12.91 -2.90
C ARG A 135 -5.28 -12.36 -2.12
N CYS A 136 -5.04 -11.74 -0.97
CA CYS A 136 -6.08 -11.14 -0.15
C CYS A 136 -6.82 -10.04 -0.91
N TRP A 137 -6.08 -9.10 -1.52
CA TRP A 137 -6.68 -7.96 -2.20
C TRP A 137 -7.34 -8.29 -3.53
N PHE A 138 -6.78 -9.21 -4.33
CA PHE A 138 -7.22 -9.39 -5.72
C PHE A 138 -7.86 -10.74 -6.03
N LEU A 139 -7.60 -11.80 -5.25
CA LEU A 139 -7.90 -13.17 -5.69
C LEU A 139 -8.87 -13.92 -4.77
N ARG A 140 -8.80 -13.69 -3.46
CA ARG A 140 -9.58 -14.43 -2.48
C ARG A 140 -11.02 -13.94 -2.48
N CYS A 141 -11.98 -14.82 -2.78
CA CYS A 141 -13.40 -14.46 -2.95
C CYS A 141 -14.00 -13.67 -1.77
N LEU A 142 -13.54 -13.94 -0.54
CA LEU A 142 -14.05 -13.27 0.67
C LEU A 142 -13.51 -11.86 0.89
N THR A 143 -12.48 -11.44 0.15
CA THR A 143 -11.73 -10.20 0.43
C THR A 143 -11.31 -9.43 -0.82
N ARG A 144 -11.52 -9.98 -2.01
CA ARG A 144 -11.10 -9.35 -3.25
C ARG A 144 -11.89 -8.09 -3.54
N GLU A 145 -11.25 -7.10 -4.15
CA GLU A 145 -11.93 -6.08 -4.93
C GLU A 145 -12.69 -6.69 -6.13
#